data_AF-A0A0D7ATL4-F1
#
_entry.id   AF-A0A0D7ATL4-F1
#
_cell.length_a   1.000
_cell.length_b   1.000
_cell.length_c   1.000
_cell.angle_alpha   90.00
_cell.angle_beta   90.00
_cell.angle_gamma   90.00
#
_symmetry.space_group_name_H-M   'P 1'
#
loop_
_entity.id
_entity.type
_entity.pdbx_description
1 polymer ?
#
loop_
_entity_poly.entity_id
_entity_poly.type
_entity_poly.pdbx_seq_one_letter_code
_entity_poly.pdbx_strand_id
1 'polypeptide(L)'
;IFALRAFLIVAFGDIPAVSALMGMKGHNARSPCRMCEITGVRIPSKPRVTTHYVPLDRSTHPHVLANDDAIKVFNATNLPLRTHTGLLAQANEVANAATATQADALATQYGIKHVPLLSTLHSMSLPTSFPYDFMHLIWENLVKNLVLLWTGEFKGLDDGGGSYTISKAIWEAIGQSTAATGDHIPSAYGVRVPDISKDRTLMSAEMWSFWTLFLGPILLRPFLNAQYHLHFVQLVVLLNQCLAFSMSIADVEDLRKGMAKWVIEFERFVPTLSNSETICHDHIQALLSA
;
A
#
# COMPACT_ATOMS: atom_id res chain seq x y z
N ILE A 1 29.51 -36.32 14.00
CA ILE A 1 28.21 -35.71 14.38
C ILE A 1 28.14 -34.35 13.68
N PHE A 2 27.19 -34.14 12.78
CA PHE A 2 26.94 -32.84 12.14
C PHE A 2 25.98 -32.05 13.04
N ALA A 3 26.36 -30.85 13.45
CA ALA A 3 25.50 -29.95 14.21
C ALA A 3 24.80 -28.99 13.25
N LEU A 4 23.53 -29.25 12.93
CA LEU A 4 22.71 -28.32 12.18
C LEU A 4 22.34 -27.13 13.07
N ARG A 5 22.64 -25.91 12.62
CA ARG A 5 22.17 -24.66 13.23
C ARG A 5 21.22 -23.98 12.25
N ALA A 6 19.96 -23.82 12.65
CA ALA A 6 18.96 -23.10 11.89
C ALA A 6 18.71 -21.73 12.55
N PHE A 7 18.68 -20.68 11.73
CA PHE A 7 18.42 -19.31 12.18
C PHE A 7 17.24 -18.74 11.39
N LEU A 8 16.26 -18.19 12.11
CA LEU A 8 15.18 -17.44 11.48
C LEU A 8 15.70 -16.05 11.12
N ILE A 9 15.75 -15.72 9.83
CA ILE A 9 16.32 -14.45 9.32
C ILE A 9 15.27 -13.54 8.70
N VAL A 10 14.19 -14.11 8.15
CA VAL A 10 13.09 -13.38 7.51
C VAL A 10 11.78 -14.12 7.78
N ALA A 11 10.71 -13.36 8.00
CA ALA A 11 9.35 -13.87 8.13
C ALA A 11 8.39 -13.09 7.23
N PHE A 12 7.57 -13.83 6.48
CA PHE A 12 6.55 -13.30 5.58
C PHE A 12 5.17 -13.81 6.00
N GLY A 13 4.13 -13.12 5.56
CA GLY A 13 2.75 -13.48 5.80
C GLY A 13 1.81 -12.37 5.35
N ASP A 14 0.51 -12.60 5.53
CA ASP A 14 -0.47 -11.54 5.32
C ASP A 14 -0.18 -10.32 6.23
N ILE A 15 -0.61 -9.15 5.78
CA ILE A 15 -0.31 -7.87 6.46
C ILE A 15 -0.77 -7.91 7.94
N PRO A 16 -1.98 -8.38 8.28
CA PRO A 16 -2.41 -8.54 9.68
C PRO A 16 -1.51 -9.44 10.52
N ALA A 17 -1.12 -10.61 10.02
CA ALA A 17 -0.30 -11.58 10.73
C ALA A 17 1.09 -11.01 11.02
N VAL A 18 1.73 -10.40 10.01
CA VAL A 18 3.05 -9.78 10.21
C VAL A 18 2.97 -8.56 11.12
N SER A 19 1.91 -7.75 11.00
CA SER A 19 1.67 -6.63 11.93
C SER A 19 1.52 -7.13 13.36
N ALA A 20 0.84 -8.25 13.60
CA ALA A 20 0.74 -8.86 14.93
C ALA A 20 2.10 -9.38 15.45
N LEU A 21 2.87 -10.07 14.60
CA LEU A 21 4.23 -10.54 14.93
C LEU A 21 5.16 -9.39 15.32
N MET A 22 5.04 -8.26 14.61
CA MET A 22 5.80 -7.04 14.85
C MET A 22 5.20 -6.13 15.91
N GLY A 23 4.10 -6.52 16.57
CA GLY A 23 3.44 -5.72 17.59
C GLY A 23 2.97 -4.35 17.08
N MET A 24 2.57 -4.23 15.82
CA MET A 24 2.10 -2.99 15.21
C MET A 24 0.64 -2.69 15.57
N LYS A 25 0.29 -1.40 15.69
CA LYS A 25 -1.08 -0.93 15.96
C LYS A 25 -1.95 -0.83 14.70
N GLY A 26 -1.34 -0.65 13.52
CA GLY A 26 -2.02 -0.57 12.23
C GLY A 26 -2.61 0.81 11.91
N HIS A 27 -3.63 0.84 11.05
CA HIS A 27 -4.19 2.04 10.38
C HIS A 27 -4.77 3.14 11.30
N ASN A 28 -5.06 2.83 12.57
CA ASN A 28 -5.53 3.81 13.54
C ASN A 28 -4.39 4.58 14.23
N ALA A 29 -3.14 4.17 14.01
CA ALA A 29 -1.98 4.90 14.50
C ALA A 29 -1.67 6.14 13.66
N ARG A 30 -1.01 7.11 14.30
CA ARG A 30 -0.44 8.28 13.63
C ARG A 30 0.75 7.90 12.76
N SER A 31 1.55 6.90 13.12
CA SER A 31 2.58 6.33 12.25
C SER A 31 2.25 4.87 11.89
N PRO A 32 1.36 4.64 10.92
CA PRO A 32 0.83 3.31 10.63
C PRO A 32 1.81 2.40 9.88
N CYS A 33 2.83 2.96 9.21
CA CYS A 33 3.79 2.18 8.46
C CYS A 33 4.73 1.41 9.40
N ARG A 34 4.93 0.12 9.11
CA ARG A 34 5.88 -0.73 9.85
C ARG A 34 7.33 -0.60 9.39
N MET A 35 7.55 -0.06 8.19
CA MET A 35 8.90 0.10 7.61
C MET A 35 9.50 1.49 7.88
N CYS A 36 8.67 2.53 7.95
CA CYS A 36 9.10 3.91 8.16
C CYS A 36 8.26 4.62 9.24
N GLU A 37 8.75 5.76 9.71
CA GLU A 37 8.15 6.63 10.71
C GLU A 37 7.30 7.74 10.09
N ILE A 38 6.85 7.54 8.83
CA ILE A 38 5.93 8.49 8.20
C ILE A 38 4.70 8.67 9.08
N THR A 39 4.24 9.92 9.20
CA THR A 39 3.08 10.26 10.01
C THR A 39 1.90 10.60 9.11
N GLY A 40 0.74 10.06 9.46
CA GLY A 40 -0.50 10.33 8.77
C GLY A 40 -1.26 11.52 9.34
N VAL A 41 -2.23 11.98 8.55
CA VAL A 41 -3.18 13.05 8.84
C VAL A 41 -4.61 12.48 8.79
N ARG A 42 -5.54 13.10 9.52
CA ARG A 42 -6.97 12.75 9.47
C ARG A 42 -7.69 13.72 8.56
N ILE A 43 -8.73 13.23 7.88
CA ILE A 43 -9.58 14.06 7.03
C ILE A 43 -10.28 15.14 7.89
N PRO A 44 -9.99 16.44 7.67
CA PRO A 44 -10.59 17.53 8.43
C PRO A 44 -12.12 17.54 8.34
N SER A 45 -12.68 17.29 7.15
CA SER A 45 -14.12 17.27 6.88
C SER A 45 -14.87 16.10 7.53
N LYS A 46 -14.17 15.05 7.99
CA LYS A 46 -14.76 13.82 8.57
C LYS A 46 -14.16 13.50 9.95
N PRO A 47 -14.42 14.32 11.00
CA PRO A 47 -13.77 14.18 12.31
C PRO A 47 -14.10 12.88 13.05
N ARG A 48 -15.18 12.19 12.67
CA ARG A 48 -15.55 10.87 13.24
C ARG A 48 -14.74 9.71 12.64
N VAL A 49 -14.06 9.92 11.51
CA VAL A 49 -13.19 8.91 10.90
C VAL A 49 -11.84 8.93 11.62
N THR A 50 -11.46 7.80 12.19
CA THR A 50 -10.22 7.65 12.97
C THR A 50 -9.02 7.20 12.13
N THR A 51 -9.25 6.81 10.88
CA THR A 51 -8.19 6.38 9.96
C THR A 51 -7.26 7.54 9.62
N HIS A 52 -5.96 7.29 9.68
CA HIS A 52 -4.95 8.23 9.20
C HIS A 52 -4.56 7.89 7.76
N TYR A 53 -4.44 8.92 6.95
CA TYR A 53 -3.93 8.86 5.58
C TYR A 53 -2.51 9.39 5.57
N VAL A 54 -1.67 8.87 4.67
CA VAL A 54 -0.23 9.15 4.65
C VAL A 54 0.20 9.79 3.32
N PRO A 55 -0.38 10.95 2.93
CA PRO A 55 0.05 11.64 1.71
C PRO A 55 1.49 12.13 1.84
N LEU A 56 2.23 12.08 0.72
CA LEU A 56 3.57 12.64 0.62
C LEU A 56 3.52 14.17 0.72
N ASP A 57 2.62 14.81 -0.02
CA ASP A 57 2.38 16.25 0.08
C ASP A 57 1.18 16.55 0.97
N ARG A 58 1.47 17.19 2.11
CA ARG A 58 0.48 17.66 3.08
C ARG A 58 0.67 19.14 3.41
N SER A 59 1.33 19.88 2.51
CA SER A 59 1.65 21.30 2.68
C SER A 59 0.41 22.19 2.79
N THR A 60 -0.73 21.72 2.27
CA THR A 60 -2.03 22.42 2.31
C THR A 60 -2.94 21.95 3.44
N HIS A 61 -2.55 20.89 4.18
CA HIS A 61 -3.41 20.29 5.19
C HIS A 61 -3.53 21.19 6.43
N PRO A 62 -4.75 21.53 6.93
CA PRO A 62 -4.93 22.48 8.03
C PRO A 62 -4.13 22.17 9.30
N HIS A 63 -4.10 20.90 9.74
CA HIS A 63 -3.34 20.50 10.92
C HIS A 63 -1.81 20.56 10.74
N VAL A 64 -1.33 20.53 9.49
CA VAL A 64 0.11 20.67 9.18
C VAL A 64 0.47 22.15 9.12
N LEU A 65 -0.41 22.98 8.53
CA LEU A 65 -0.25 24.44 8.51
C LEU A 65 -0.28 25.06 9.91
N ALA A 66 -1.06 24.50 10.83
CA ALA A 66 -1.15 24.96 12.22
C ALA A 66 0.04 24.55 13.10
N ASN A 67 1.00 23.78 12.58
CA ASN A 67 2.17 23.30 13.33
C ASN A 67 3.45 23.54 12.52
N ASP A 68 4.24 24.55 12.93
CA ASP A 68 5.45 24.95 12.23
C ASP A 68 6.53 23.84 12.16
N ASP A 69 6.54 22.93 13.14
CA ASP A 69 7.47 21.80 13.20
C ASP A 69 7.01 20.60 12.37
N ALA A 70 5.79 20.62 11.83
CA ALA A 70 5.28 19.50 11.04
C ALA A 70 5.97 19.45 9.67
N ILE A 71 6.51 18.28 9.31
CA ILE A 71 7.04 18.02 7.96
C ILE A 71 5.92 18.29 6.95
N LYS A 72 6.11 19.18 5.98
CA LYS A 72 5.08 19.53 4.99
C LYS A 72 5.02 18.57 3.81
N VAL A 73 6.19 18.09 3.39
CA VAL A 73 6.35 17.18 2.25
C VAL A 73 7.35 16.10 2.60
N PHE A 74 6.97 14.84 2.43
CA PHE A 74 7.88 13.70 2.55
C PHE A 74 8.59 13.44 1.23
N ASN A 75 9.89 13.15 1.29
CA ASN A 75 10.63 12.72 0.12
C ASN A 75 10.36 11.22 -0.15
N ALA A 76 9.74 10.93 -1.29
CA ALA A 76 9.39 9.56 -1.69
C ALA A 76 10.59 8.60 -1.78
N THR A 77 11.80 9.10 -2.03
CA THR A 77 13.02 8.29 -2.11
C THR A 77 13.87 8.33 -0.84
N ASN A 78 13.47 9.12 0.16
CA ASN A 78 14.19 9.28 1.42
C ASN A 78 13.21 9.42 2.59
N LEU A 79 12.39 8.38 2.77
CA LEU A 79 11.47 8.29 3.91
C LEU A 79 12.24 8.06 5.21
N PRO A 80 11.71 8.52 6.36
CA PRO A 80 12.32 8.27 7.66
C PRO A 80 12.18 6.79 8.03
N LEU A 81 13.10 5.93 7.58
CA LEU A 81 13.01 4.48 7.82
C LEU A 81 13.19 4.15 9.30
N ARG A 82 12.43 3.16 9.79
CA ARG A 82 12.59 2.64 11.15
C ARG A 82 13.87 1.84 11.25
N THR A 83 14.56 1.98 12.37
CA THR A 83 15.70 1.14 12.73
C THR A 83 15.28 0.12 13.78
N HIS A 84 16.02 -0.98 13.89
CA HIS A 84 15.74 -2.01 14.90
C HIS A 84 15.80 -1.44 16.31
N THR A 85 16.85 -0.67 16.61
CA THR A 85 17.03 -0.02 17.91
C THR A 85 15.95 1.02 18.18
N GLY A 86 15.59 1.85 17.19
CA GLY A 86 14.54 2.86 17.33
C GLY A 86 13.16 2.25 17.58
N LEU A 87 12.80 1.20 16.82
CA LEU A 87 11.55 0.46 17.00
C LEU A 87 11.48 -0.17 18.39
N LEU A 88 12.57 -0.80 18.86
CA LEU A 88 12.59 -1.39 20.21
C LEU A 88 12.57 -0.33 21.32
N ALA A 89 13.21 0.81 21.14
CA ALA A 89 13.13 1.91 22.11
C ALA A 89 11.68 2.38 22.28
N GLN A 90 10.98 2.65 21.17
CA GLN A 90 9.56 3.02 21.18
C GLN A 90 8.68 1.92 21.78
N ALA A 91 8.91 0.65 21.44
CA ALA A 91 8.15 -0.47 21.96
C ALA A 91 8.33 -0.64 23.49
N ASN A 92 9.55 -0.44 23.99
CA ASN A 92 9.85 -0.47 25.42
C ASN A 92 9.23 0.72 26.15
N GLU A 93 9.17 1.91 25.53
CA GLU A 93 8.48 3.06 26.13
C GLU A 93 6.99 2.79 26.30
N VAL A 94 6.34 2.17 25.30
CA VAL A 94 4.95 1.71 25.41
C VAL A 94 4.77 0.69 26.54
N ALA A 95 5.67 -0.31 26.62
CA ALA A 95 5.61 -1.36 27.63
C ALA A 95 5.84 -0.85 29.06
N ASN A 96 6.65 0.20 29.23
CA ASN A 96 7.00 0.79 30.52
C ASN A 96 6.16 2.01 30.89
N ALA A 97 5.13 2.34 30.11
CA ALA A 97 4.24 3.45 30.40
C ALA A 97 3.55 3.27 31.76
N ALA A 98 3.42 4.36 32.54
CA ALA A 98 2.92 4.29 33.92
C ALA A 98 1.43 3.92 34.01
N THR A 99 0.67 4.14 32.93
CA THR A 99 -0.77 3.85 32.87
C THR A 99 -1.15 3.28 31.51
N ALA A 100 -2.26 2.54 31.46
CA ALA A 100 -2.82 2.02 30.21
C ALA A 100 -3.16 3.15 29.21
N THR A 101 -3.62 4.31 29.71
CA THR A 101 -3.91 5.48 28.88
C THR A 101 -2.63 6.04 28.24
N GLN A 102 -1.55 6.15 29.00
CA GLN A 102 -0.26 6.57 28.48
C GLN A 102 0.29 5.56 27.45
N ALA A 103 0.18 4.26 27.75
CA ALA A 103 0.57 3.20 26.82
C ALA A 103 -0.19 3.31 25.49
N ASP A 104 -1.52 3.52 25.53
CA ASP A 104 -2.34 3.65 24.33
C ASP A 104 -2.01 4.92 23.53
N ALA A 105 -1.72 6.03 24.21
CA ALA A 105 -1.30 7.27 23.57
C ALA A 105 0.04 7.10 22.83
N LEU A 106 1.05 6.53 23.49
CA LEU A 106 2.35 6.22 22.88
C LEU A 106 2.19 5.22 21.73
N ALA A 107 1.38 4.18 21.91
CA ALA A 107 1.11 3.20 20.86
C ALA A 107 0.42 3.83 19.65
N THR A 108 -0.46 4.80 19.86
CA THR A 108 -1.09 5.59 18.80
C THR A 108 -0.08 6.48 18.09
N GLN A 109 0.82 7.12 18.82
CA GLN A 109 1.84 7.99 18.27
C GLN A 109 2.85 7.21 17.41
N TYR A 110 3.43 6.15 17.98
CA TYR A 110 4.49 5.36 17.35
C TYR A 110 3.97 4.32 16.38
N GLY A 111 2.70 3.93 16.47
CA GLY A 111 2.14 2.79 15.74
C GLY A 111 2.61 1.43 16.23
N ILE A 112 3.17 1.35 17.43
CA ILE A 112 3.69 0.12 18.04
C ILE A 112 2.89 -0.16 19.33
N LYS A 113 2.32 -1.35 19.44
CA LYS A 113 1.48 -1.78 20.56
C LYS A 113 2.27 -2.44 21.68
N HIS A 114 3.32 -3.20 21.37
CA HIS A 114 4.16 -3.88 22.36
C HIS A 114 5.52 -4.28 21.76
N VAL A 115 6.43 -4.72 22.62
CA VAL A 115 7.71 -5.33 22.20
C VAL A 115 7.43 -6.60 21.39
N PRO A 116 7.97 -6.73 20.16
CA PRO A 116 7.76 -7.91 19.34
C PRO A 116 8.47 -9.14 19.93
N LEU A 117 7.79 -10.28 20.05
CA LEU A 117 8.39 -11.49 20.66
C LEU A 117 9.66 -11.94 19.92
N LEU A 118 9.64 -11.84 18.59
CA LEU A 118 10.75 -12.25 17.73
C LEU A 118 11.96 -11.29 17.80
N SER A 119 11.85 -10.14 18.48
CA SER A 119 13.02 -9.27 18.71
C SER A 119 14.05 -9.88 19.65
N THR A 120 13.70 -10.95 20.36
CA THR A 120 14.64 -11.73 21.18
C THR A 120 15.62 -12.56 20.34
N LEU A 121 15.33 -12.76 19.05
CA LEU A 121 16.19 -13.49 18.13
C LEU A 121 17.24 -12.55 17.52
N HIS A 122 18.52 -12.77 17.85
CA HIS A 122 19.63 -11.99 17.29
C HIS A 122 19.78 -12.12 15.77
N SER A 123 19.19 -13.15 15.16
CA SER A 123 19.20 -13.36 13.72
C SER A 123 18.16 -12.51 12.97
N MET A 124 17.28 -11.80 13.68
CA MET A 124 16.24 -10.96 13.08
C MET A 124 16.52 -9.48 13.36
N SER A 125 16.25 -8.65 12.35
CA SER A 125 16.30 -7.20 12.46
C SER A 125 14.93 -6.63 12.14
N LEU A 126 14.48 -5.66 12.94
CA LEU A 126 13.17 -5.03 12.74
C LEU A 126 13.38 -3.66 12.10
N PRO A 127 12.60 -3.27 11.09
CA PRO A 127 11.55 -4.05 10.42
C PRO A 127 12.05 -4.92 9.25
N THR A 128 13.34 -4.88 8.91
CA THR A 128 13.88 -5.43 7.65
C THR A 128 13.72 -6.95 7.47
N SER A 129 13.62 -7.72 8.56
CA SER A 129 13.30 -9.16 8.52
C SER A 129 11.81 -9.46 8.28
N PHE A 130 10.95 -8.45 8.16
CA PHE A 130 9.50 -8.57 7.98
C PHE A 130 8.99 -7.68 6.83
N PRO A 131 9.55 -7.83 5.61
CA PRO A 131 9.13 -7.06 4.45
C PRO A 131 7.65 -7.31 4.12
N TYR A 132 7.05 -6.40 3.35
CA TYR A 132 5.67 -6.61 2.87
C TYR A 132 5.62 -7.82 1.94
N ASP A 133 4.60 -8.65 2.13
CA ASP A 133 4.31 -9.71 1.19
C ASP A 133 3.76 -9.11 -0.11
N PHE A 134 4.42 -9.42 -1.24
CA PHE A 134 4.13 -8.83 -2.53
C PHE A 134 2.71 -9.16 -3.01
N MET A 135 2.25 -10.39 -2.79
CA MET A 135 0.92 -10.83 -3.18
C MET A 135 -0.15 -10.01 -2.47
N HIS A 136 -0.03 -9.87 -1.14
CA HIS A 136 -0.99 -9.09 -0.37
C HIS A 136 -0.89 -7.60 -0.70
N LEU A 137 0.31 -7.05 -0.80
CA LEU A 137 0.50 -5.61 -1.02
C LEU A 137 -0.04 -5.17 -2.39
N ILE A 138 0.31 -5.90 -3.45
CA ILE A 138 -0.03 -5.50 -4.81
C ILE A 138 -1.41 -6.03 -5.21
N TRP A 139 -1.62 -7.34 -5.17
CA TRP A 139 -2.80 -7.98 -5.78
C TRP A 139 -4.04 -7.85 -4.90
N GLU A 140 -3.89 -8.05 -3.59
CA GLU A 140 -5.02 -8.00 -2.66
C GLU A 140 -5.33 -6.59 -2.15
N ASN A 141 -4.41 -5.63 -2.29
CA ASN A 141 -4.60 -4.29 -1.75
C ASN A 141 -4.51 -3.20 -2.83
N LEU A 142 -3.34 -2.97 -3.44
CA LEU A 142 -3.16 -1.88 -4.39
C LEU A 142 -4.14 -1.97 -5.58
N VAL A 143 -4.16 -3.11 -6.27
CA VAL A 143 -5.01 -3.30 -7.45
C VAL A 143 -6.49 -3.22 -7.09
N LYS A 144 -6.91 -3.85 -5.99
CA LYS A 144 -8.30 -3.76 -5.52
C LYS A 144 -8.69 -2.31 -5.22
N ASN A 145 -7.81 -1.54 -4.60
CA ASN A 145 -8.04 -0.12 -4.33
C ASN A 145 -8.15 0.70 -5.62
N LEU A 146 -7.32 0.42 -6.64
CA LEU A 146 -7.42 1.07 -7.95
C LEU A 146 -8.74 0.75 -8.65
N VAL A 147 -9.20 -0.51 -8.58
CA VAL A 147 -10.51 -0.87 -9.14
C VAL A 147 -11.64 -0.15 -8.40
N LEU A 148 -11.63 -0.13 -7.07
CA LEU A 148 -12.61 0.63 -6.29
C LEU A 148 -12.59 2.11 -6.66
N LEU A 149 -11.42 2.67 -6.95
CA LEU A 149 -11.27 4.06 -7.38
C LEU A 149 -11.92 4.27 -8.75
N TRP A 150 -11.61 3.44 -9.74
CA TRP A 150 -12.19 3.55 -11.09
C TRP A 150 -13.68 3.24 -11.13
N THR A 151 -14.24 2.53 -10.15
CA THR A 151 -15.69 2.27 -10.08
C THR A 151 -16.44 3.26 -9.19
N GLY A 152 -15.77 4.28 -8.64
CA GLY A 152 -16.38 5.24 -7.71
C GLY A 152 -16.84 4.62 -6.38
N GLU A 153 -16.29 3.46 -6.01
CA GLU A 153 -16.64 2.71 -4.79
C GLU A 153 -15.59 2.90 -3.67
N PHE A 154 -14.54 3.69 -3.91
CA PHE A 154 -13.44 3.85 -2.97
C PHE A 154 -13.83 4.71 -1.77
N LYS A 155 -14.21 4.05 -0.66
CA LYS A 155 -14.39 4.66 0.68
C LYS A 155 -15.34 5.86 0.73
N GLY A 156 -16.31 5.91 -0.19
CA GLY A 156 -17.26 7.03 -0.27
C GLY A 156 -16.58 8.37 -0.56
N LEU A 157 -15.47 8.33 -1.31
CA LEU A 157 -14.85 9.49 -1.93
C LEU A 157 -15.38 9.61 -3.35
N ASP A 158 -15.70 10.83 -3.76
CA ASP A 158 -16.01 11.12 -5.14
C ASP A 158 -14.71 11.33 -5.94
N ASP A 159 -14.84 11.65 -7.22
CA ASP A 159 -13.70 11.89 -8.10
C ASP A 159 -12.97 13.19 -7.81
N GLY A 160 -13.49 14.03 -6.91
CA GLY A 160 -13.04 15.40 -6.73
C GLY A 160 -13.02 16.16 -8.06
N GLY A 161 -11.82 16.63 -8.45
CA GLY A 161 -11.58 17.26 -9.75
C GLY A 161 -11.06 16.30 -10.85
N GLY A 162 -10.96 15.00 -10.56
CA GLY A 162 -10.49 13.97 -11.48
C GLY A 162 -11.55 13.50 -12.46
N SER A 163 -11.14 12.67 -13.42
CA SER A 163 -12.04 12.03 -14.40
C SER A 163 -11.64 10.57 -14.64
N TYR A 164 -11.37 9.85 -13.55
CA TYR A 164 -10.90 8.46 -13.59
C TYR A 164 -12.03 7.43 -13.38
N THR A 165 -13.25 7.86 -13.03
CA THR A 165 -14.37 6.93 -12.86
C THR A 165 -14.93 6.44 -14.20
N ILE A 166 -15.08 5.13 -14.27
CA ILE A 166 -15.70 4.38 -15.34
C ILE A 166 -17.17 4.18 -14.97
N SER A 167 -18.07 4.53 -15.89
CA SER A 167 -19.51 4.31 -15.66
C SER A 167 -19.81 2.82 -15.44
N LYS A 168 -20.84 2.54 -14.62
CA LYS A 168 -21.26 1.16 -14.31
C LYS A 168 -21.50 0.30 -15.56
N ALA A 169 -22.17 0.84 -16.57
CA ALA A 169 -22.45 0.12 -17.82
C ALA A 169 -21.16 -0.27 -18.57
N ILE A 170 -20.17 0.62 -18.60
CA ILE A 170 -18.87 0.33 -19.21
C ILE A 170 -18.11 -0.69 -18.37
N TRP A 171 -18.12 -0.57 -17.04
CA TRP A 171 -17.46 -1.55 -16.16
C TRP A 171 -18.06 -2.96 -16.30
N GLU A 172 -19.38 -3.07 -16.43
CA GLU A 172 -20.07 -4.34 -16.73
C GLU A 172 -19.64 -4.92 -18.08
N ALA A 173 -19.48 -4.09 -19.12
CA ALA A 173 -18.99 -4.52 -20.42
C ALA A 173 -17.52 -4.99 -20.37
N ILE A 174 -16.67 -4.30 -19.60
CA ILE A 174 -15.28 -4.72 -19.32
C ILE A 174 -15.27 -6.08 -18.62
N GLY A 175 -16.16 -6.30 -17.67
CA GLY A 175 -16.24 -7.55 -16.92
C GLY A 175 -16.72 -8.74 -17.76
N GLN A 176 -17.74 -8.55 -18.59
CA GLN A 176 -18.15 -9.55 -19.57
C GLN A 176 -17.01 -9.89 -20.55
N SER A 177 -16.32 -8.86 -21.06
CA SER A 177 -15.17 -9.04 -21.94
C SER A 177 -14.04 -9.80 -21.23
N THR A 178 -13.78 -9.50 -19.96
CA THR A 178 -12.81 -10.22 -19.13
C THR A 178 -13.13 -11.72 -19.10
N ALA A 179 -14.37 -12.09 -18.76
CA ALA A 179 -14.77 -13.50 -18.68
C ALA A 179 -14.71 -14.24 -20.02
N ALA A 180 -15.03 -13.55 -21.12
CA ALA A 180 -14.98 -14.09 -22.48
C ALA A 180 -13.55 -14.37 -22.96
N THR A 181 -12.54 -13.61 -22.50
CA THR A 181 -11.13 -13.89 -22.85
C THR A 181 -10.67 -15.27 -22.39
N GLY A 182 -11.31 -15.82 -21.34
CA GLY A 182 -11.02 -17.13 -20.80
C GLY A 182 -11.20 -18.30 -21.78
N ASP A 183 -12.01 -18.14 -22.82
CA ASP A 183 -12.21 -19.18 -23.85
C ASP A 183 -11.11 -19.14 -24.93
N HIS A 184 -10.26 -18.11 -24.92
CA HIS A 184 -9.22 -17.88 -25.94
C HIS A 184 -7.79 -17.95 -25.39
N ILE A 185 -7.62 -17.92 -24.07
CA ILE A 185 -6.30 -17.97 -23.43
C ILE A 185 -6.04 -19.42 -22.99
N PRO A 186 -5.01 -20.09 -23.53
CA PRO A 186 -4.66 -21.44 -23.09
C PRO A 186 -4.30 -21.44 -21.60
N SER A 187 -4.73 -22.46 -20.87
CA SER A 187 -4.49 -22.59 -19.43
C SER A 187 -3.01 -22.59 -19.03
N ALA A 188 -2.11 -22.89 -19.97
CA ALA A 188 -0.66 -22.80 -19.76
C ALA A 188 -0.16 -21.37 -19.50
N TYR A 189 -0.93 -20.34 -19.91
CA TYR A 189 -0.55 -18.93 -19.75
C TYR A 189 -1.15 -18.29 -18.50
N GLY A 190 -2.16 -18.91 -17.87
CA GLY A 190 -2.74 -18.39 -16.65
C GLY A 190 -4.15 -18.90 -16.36
N VAL A 191 -4.67 -18.44 -15.23
CA VAL A 191 -6.01 -18.78 -14.74
C VAL A 191 -7.10 -18.04 -15.53
N ARG A 192 -8.24 -18.71 -15.72
CA ARG A 192 -9.45 -18.07 -16.25
C ARG A 192 -9.97 -17.04 -15.24
N VAL A 193 -9.98 -15.77 -15.64
CA VAL A 193 -10.51 -14.68 -14.81
C VAL A 193 -12.03 -14.59 -14.99
N PRO A 194 -12.82 -14.60 -13.91
CA PRO A 194 -14.27 -14.41 -13.98
C PRO A 194 -14.63 -12.96 -14.32
N ASP A 195 -15.93 -12.68 -14.44
CA ASP A 195 -16.44 -11.32 -14.66
C ASP A 195 -16.12 -10.41 -13.46
N ILE A 196 -15.12 -9.53 -13.62
CA ILE A 196 -14.62 -8.62 -12.59
C ILE A 196 -15.64 -7.55 -12.15
N SER A 197 -16.74 -7.39 -12.89
CA SER A 197 -17.84 -6.49 -12.54
C SER A 197 -18.82 -7.09 -11.55
N LYS A 198 -18.77 -8.41 -11.34
CA LYS A 198 -19.64 -9.16 -10.42
C LYS A 198 -19.00 -9.30 -9.04
N ASP A 199 -19.44 -10.32 -8.31
CA ASP A 199 -18.88 -10.67 -7.01
C ASP A 199 -17.39 -11.02 -7.12
N ARG A 200 -16.55 -10.16 -6.54
CA ARG A 200 -15.10 -10.27 -6.54
C ARG A 200 -14.57 -11.18 -5.44
N THR A 201 -15.42 -11.77 -4.58
CA THR A 201 -15.00 -12.70 -3.53
C THR A 201 -14.32 -13.95 -4.09
N LEU A 202 -14.66 -14.33 -5.32
CA LEU A 202 -14.06 -15.46 -6.04
C LEU A 202 -12.73 -15.12 -6.73
N MET A 203 -12.34 -13.84 -6.79
CA MET A 203 -11.10 -13.40 -7.42
C MET A 203 -9.91 -13.66 -6.49
N SER A 204 -9.09 -14.67 -6.82
CA SER A 204 -7.82 -14.92 -6.14
C SER A 204 -6.75 -13.90 -6.52
N ALA A 205 -5.68 -13.83 -5.73
CA ALA A 205 -4.51 -12.98 -6.04
C ALA A 205 -3.88 -13.33 -7.40
N GLU A 206 -3.90 -14.60 -7.82
CA GLU A 206 -3.45 -15.03 -9.15
C GLU A 206 -4.34 -14.44 -10.25
N MET A 207 -5.66 -14.46 -10.08
CA MET A 207 -6.60 -13.84 -11.03
C MET A 207 -6.41 -12.33 -11.11
N TRP A 208 -6.16 -11.67 -9.98
CA TRP A 208 -5.84 -10.24 -9.92
C TRP A 208 -4.54 -9.91 -10.64
N SER A 209 -3.50 -10.71 -10.41
CA SER A 209 -2.21 -10.59 -11.11
C SER A 209 -2.40 -10.73 -12.62
N PHE A 210 -3.04 -11.82 -13.06
CA PHE A 210 -3.25 -12.09 -14.48
C PHE A 210 -4.07 -10.98 -15.15
N TRP A 211 -5.17 -10.56 -14.53
CA TRP A 211 -5.98 -9.47 -15.03
C TRP A 211 -5.16 -8.17 -15.14
N THR A 212 -4.42 -7.81 -14.08
CA THR A 212 -3.66 -6.55 -14.03
C THR A 212 -2.56 -6.50 -15.08
N LEU A 213 -1.82 -7.60 -15.27
CA LEU A 213 -0.65 -7.61 -16.12
C LEU A 213 -0.99 -7.76 -17.61
N PHE A 214 -2.06 -8.49 -17.94
CA PHE A 214 -2.37 -8.88 -19.32
C PHE A 214 -3.67 -8.31 -19.86
N LEU A 215 -4.74 -8.29 -19.05
CA LEU A 215 -6.08 -7.92 -19.53
C LEU A 215 -6.37 -6.43 -19.33
N GLY A 216 -6.15 -5.91 -18.13
CA GLY A 216 -6.40 -4.53 -17.72
C GLY A 216 -5.83 -3.48 -18.69
N PRO A 217 -4.55 -3.55 -19.09
CA PRO A 217 -3.95 -2.58 -20.02
C PRO A 217 -4.70 -2.45 -21.35
N ILE A 218 -5.30 -3.56 -21.81
CA ILE A 218 -6.04 -3.62 -23.07
C ILE A 218 -7.48 -3.19 -22.85
N LEU A 219 -8.14 -3.78 -21.85
CA LEU A 219 -9.57 -3.58 -21.60
C LEU A 219 -9.90 -2.18 -21.09
N LEU A 220 -8.99 -1.53 -20.35
CA LEU A 220 -9.21 -0.19 -19.80
C LEU A 220 -8.88 0.93 -20.79
N ARG A 221 -8.06 0.66 -21.81
CA ARG A 221 -7.56 1.68 -22.75
C ARG A 221 -8.64 2.53 -23.42
N PRO A 222 -9.79 1.98 -23.85
CA PRO A 222 -10.82 2.80 -24.52
C PRO A 222 -11.63 3.67 -23.56
N PHE A 223 -11.57 3.40 -22.25
CA PHE A 223 -12.53 3.90 -21.28
C PHE A 223 -11.93 4.76 -20.19
N LEU A 224 -10.66 4.56 -19.85
CA LEU A 224 -9.93 5.47 -18.99
C LEU A 224 -9.37 6.63 -19.80
N ASN A 225 -9.42 7.84 -19.23
CA ASN A 225 -8.68 8.98 -19.78
C ASN A 225 -7.20 8.59 -19.94
N ALA A 226 -6.60 9.00 -21.06
CA ALA A 226 -5.24 8.64 -21.44
C ALA A 226 -4.22 8.84 -20.31
N GLN A 227 -4.34 9.89 -19.49
CA GLN A 227 -3.40 10.13 -18.39
C GLN A 227 -3.45 9.03 -17.32
N TYR A 228 -4.66 8.59 -16.92
CA TYR A 228 -4.84 7.55 -15.91
C TYR A 228 -4.52 6.17 -16.47
N HIS A 229 -4.86 5.93 -17.74
CA HIS A 229 -4.47 4.70 -18.43
C HIS A 229 -2.95 4.56 -18.52
N LEU A 230 -2.24 5.62 -18.94
CA LEU A 230 -0.78 5.62 -19.01
C LEU A 230 -0.15 5.41 -17.63
N HIS A 231 -0.68 6.06 -16.59
CA HIS A 231 -0.23 5.88 -15.22
C HIS A 231 -0.44 4.44 -14.72
N PHE A 232 -1.57 3.80 -15.05
CA PHE A 232 -1.79 2.40 -14.77
C PHE A 232 -0.83 1.48 -15.55
N VAL A 233 -0.59 1.74 -16.84
CA VAL A 233 0.37 0.95 -17.64
C VAL A 233 1.79 1.09 -17.10
N GLN A 234 2.18 2.26 -16.60
CA GLN A 234 3.46 2.44 -15.92
C GLN A 234 3.57 1.56 -14.66
N LEU A 235 2.50 1.45 -13.86
CA LEU A 235 2.46 0.48 -12.76
C LEU A 235 2.71 -0.93 -13.27
N VAL A 236 2.01 -1.34 -14.33
CA VAL A 236 2.14 -2.68 -14.91
C VAL A 236 3.59 -2.96 -15.37
N VAL A 237 4.29 -1.97 -15.93
CA VAL A 237 5.72 -2.11 -16.28
C VAL A 237 6.57 -2.35 -15.02
N LEU A 238 6.38 -1.57 -13.97
CA LEU A 238 7.10 -1.74 -12.70
C LEU A 238 6.81 -3.11 -12.05
N LEU A 239 5.56 -3.56 -12.10
CA LEU A 239 5.17 -4.86 -11.56
C LEU A 239 5.77 -6.04 -12.35
N ASN A 240 5.86 -5.92 -13.67
CA ASN A 240 6.57 -6.92 -14.48
C ASN A 240 8.06 -6.99 -14.13
N GLN A 241 8.70 -5.85 -13.81
CA GLN A 241 10.09 -5.84 -13.32
C GLN A 241 10.21 -6.54 -11.96
N CYS A 242 9.27 -6.33 -11.03
CA CYS A 242 9.24 -7.04 -9.74
C CYS A 242 9.11 -8.57 -9.90
N LEU A 243 8.47 -9.03 -10.98
CA LEU A 243 8.25 -10.44 -11.28
C LEU A 243 9.37 -11.07 -12.13
N ALA A 244 10.40 -10.30 -12.48
CA ALA A 244 11.54 -10.83 -13.23
C ALA A 244 12.25 -11.93 -12.44
N PHE A 245 12.65 -13.00 -13.14
CA PHE A 245 13.36 -14.13 -12.53
C PHE A 245 14.72 -13.73 -11.91
N SER A 246 15.34 -12.70 -12.48
CA SER A 246 16.57 -12.11 -11.98
C SER A 246 16.50 -10.59 -12.09
N MET A 247 17.20 -9.91 -11.19
CA MET A 247 17.22 -8.47 -11.10
C MET A 247 18.64 -8.02 -10.73
N SER A 248 19.18 -7.07 -11.48
CA SER A 248 20.46 -6.45 -11.14
C SER A 248 20.27 -5.37 -10.07
N ILE A 249 21.36 -4.92 -9.46
CA ILE A 249 21.32 -3.78 -8.52
C ILE A 249 20.82 -2.51 -9.24
N ALA A 250 21.17 -2.32 -10.51
CA ALA A 250 20.68 -1.20 -11.30
C ALA A 250 19.16 -1.27 -11.49
N ASP A 251 18.63 -2.45 -11.79
CA ASP A 251 17.18 -2.66 -11.90
C ASP A 251 16.46 -2.36 -10.57
N VAL A 252 17.05 -2.73 -9.43
CA VAL A 252 16.50 -2.40 -8.10
C VAL A 252 16.45 -0.88 -7.88
N GLU A 253 17.51 -0.16 -8.24
CA GLU A 253 17.55 1.31 -8.11
C GLU A 253 16.55 1.99 -9.05
N ASP A 254 16.41 1.49 -10.27
CA ASP A 254 15.44 2.01 -11.24
C ASP A 254 14.01 1.70 -10.81
N LEU A 255 13.76 0.52 -10.24
CA LEU A 255 12.48 0.16 -9.64
C LEU A 255 12.13 1.08 -8.47
N ARG A 256 13.08 1.37 -7.58
CA ARG A 256 12.88 2.31 -6.45
C ARG A 256 12.48 3.69 -6.95
N LYS A 257 13.18 4.23 -7.94
CA LYS A 257 12.86 5.52 -8.55
C LYS A 257 11.51 5.49 -9.28
N GLY A 258 11.23 4.39 -9.96
CA GLY A 258 9.98 4.17 -10.70
C GLY A 258 8.77 4.14 -9.77
N MET A 259 8.82 3.37 -8.68
CA MET A 259 7.78 3.33 -7.66
C MET A 259 7.58 4.69 -7.00
N ALA A 260 8.67 5.38 -6.65
CA ALA A 260 8.61 6.74 -6.10
C ALA A 260 7.92 7.73 -7.04
N LYS A 261 8.31 7.73 -8.32
CA LYS A 261 7.67 8.54 -9.34
C LYS A 261 6.19 8.21 -9.49
N TRP A 262 5.86 6.91 -9.54
CA TRP A 262 4.49 6.46 -9.71
C TRP A 262 3.57 6.93 -8.57
N VAL A 263 4.02 6.84 -7.31
CA VAL A 263 3.24 7.33 -6.15
C VAL A 263 3.08 8.86 -6.18
N ILE A 264 4.13 9.61 -6.53
CA ILE A 264 4.04 11.07 -6.67
C ILE A 264 3.00 11.45 -7.74
N GLU A 265 3.03 10.76 -8.89
CA GLU A 265 2.05 10.99 -9.96
C GLU A 265 0.65 10.56 -9.55
N PHE A 266 0.51 9.47 -8.78
CA PHE A 266 -0.77 9.03 -8.23
C PHE A 266 -1.41 10.12 -7.36
N GLU A 267 -0.65 10.69 -6.42
CA GLU A 267 -1.16 11.76 -5.53
C GLU A 267 -1.55 13.03 -6.29
N ARG A 268 -0.87 13.32 -7.40
CA ARG A 268 -1.24 14.44 -8.29
C ARG A 268 -2.53 14.17 -9.08
N PHE A 269 -2.75 12.92 -9.50
CA PHE A 269 -3.86 12.50 -10.34
C PHE A 269 -5.15 12.18 -9.58
N VAL A 270 -5.02 11.76 -8.33
CA VAL A 270 -6.13 11.41 -7.43
C VAL A 270 -6.18 12.38 -6.22
N PRO A 271 -6.32 13.70 -6.43
CA PRO A 271 -6.54 14.64 -5.34
C PRO A 271 -8.01 14.57 -4.93
N THR A 272 -8.36 13.79 -3.91
CA THR A 272 -9.76 13.69 -3.45
C THR A 272 -10.00 14.50 -2.20
N LEU A 273 -10.20 15.81 -2.38
CA LEU A 273 -11.49 16.49 -2.24
C LEU A 273 -11.29 17.94 -2.67
N SER A 274 -12.34 18.56 -3.21
CA SER A 274 -12.40 20.00 -3.49
C SER A 274 -11.81 20.78 -2.30
N ASN A 275 -10.66 21.41 -2.53
CA ASN A 275 -9.88 22.22 -1.58
C ASN A 275 -9.14 21.45 -0.47
N SER A 276 -7.97 20.86 -0.78
CA SER A 276 -6.85 20.56 0.15
C SER A 276 -6.73 19.18 0.84
N GLU A 277 -7.42 18.14 0.39
CA GLU A 277 -7.32 16.80 1.02
C GLU A 277 -6.69 15.77 0.05
N THR A 278 -5.45 15.34 0.32
CA THR A 278 -4.78 14.24 -0.40
C THR A 278 -4.95 12.94 0.38
N ILE A 279 -5.56 11.92 -0.25
CA ILE A 279 -5.83 10.63 0.37
C ILE A 279 -4.91 9.57 -0.23
N CYS A 280 -3.74 9.39 0.39
CA CYS A 280 -2.85 8.26 0.11
C CYS A 280 -3.01 7.20 1.20
N HIS A 281 -3.41 5.98 0.80
CA HIS A 281 -3.54 4.85 1.71
C HIS A 281 -2.17 4.29 2.08
N ASP A 282 -2.04 3.70 3.28
CA ASP A 282 -0.80 3.08 3.75
C ASP A 282 -0.20 2.05 2.77
N HIS A 283 -1.03 1.34 2.01
CA HIS A 283 -0.60 0.37 1.01
C HIS A 283 0.08 1.01 -0.21
N ILE A 284 -0.35 2.19 -0.64
CA ILE A 284 0.31 2.92 -1.73
C ILE A 284 1.66 3.44 -1.23
N GLN A 285 1.68 3.97 0.00
CA GLN A 285 2.91 4.42 0.64
C GLN A 285 3.89 3.28 0.93
N ALA A 286 3.39 2.07 1.20
CA ALA A 286 4.23 0.90 1.44
C ALA A 286 5.13 0.59 0.23
N LEU A 287 4.72 0.93 -0.99
CA LEU A 287 5.56 0.81 -2.21
C LEU A 287 6.89 1.58 -2.13
N LEU A 288 6.95 2.62 -1.30
CA LEU A 288 8.13 3.49 -1.15
C LEU A 288 9.10 3.01 -0.06
N SER A 289 8.63 2.13 0.81
CA SER A 289 9.36 1.67 1.99
C SER A 289 9.62 0.16 2.00
N ALA A 290 9.09 -0.54 0.99
CA ALA A 290 9.26 -1.96 0.73
C ALA A 290 10.54 -2.23 -0.07
#